data_AF-A0A8S2U8V2-F1
#
_entry.id   AF-A0A8S2U8V2-F1
#
_cell.length_a   1.000
_cell.length_b   1.000
_cell.length_c   1.000
_cell.angle_alpha   90.00
_cell.angle_beta   90.00
_cell.angle_gamma   90.00
#
_symmetry.space_group_name_H-M   'P 1'
#
loop_
_entity.id
_entity.type
_entity.pdbx_description
1 polymer ?
#
loop_
_entity_poly.entity_id
_entity_poly.type
_entity_poly.pdbx_seq_one_letter_code
_entity_poly.pdbx_strand_id
1 'polypeptide(L)' 'SLRDVLATWFTTGLLQVERVTWQSPCEIAQRVSEYEAVHRIRYWADLKRRLGPYR' A
#
# COMPACT_ATOMS: atom_id res chain seq x y z
N SER A 1 -19.85 19.83 1.74
CA SER A 1 -18.49 20.25 1.32
C SER A 1 -17.83 19.12 0.53
N LEU A 2 -16.71 19.36 -0.18
CA LEU A 2 -15.97 18.27 -0.86
C LEU A 2 -15.59 17.15 0.11
N ARG A 3 -15.21 17.51 1.35
CA ARG A 3 -14.88 16.56 2.42
C ARG A 3 -16.03 15.60 2.71
N ASP A 4 -17.27 16.10 2.79
CA ASP A 4 -18.43 15.27 3.16
C ASP A 4 -18.78 14.26 2.04
N VAL A 5 -18.61 14.67 0.77
CA VAL A 5 -18.80 13.78 -0.39
C VAL A 5 -17.76 12.67 -0.38
N LEU A 6 -16.48 13.02 -0.22
CA LEU A 6 -15.40 12.04 -0.15
C LEU A 6 -15.57 11.10 1.06
N ALA A 7 -15.95 11.62 2.23
CA ALA A 7 -16.20 10.80 3.41
C ALA A 7 -17.31 9.75 3.18
N THR A 8 -18.31 10.08 2.36
CA THR A 8 -19.40 9.15 2.01
C THR A 8 -18.91 8.04 1.06
N TRP A 9 -17.98 8.34 0.15
CA TRP A 9 -17.42 7.36 -0.79
C TRP A 9 -16.30 6.51 -0.19
N PHE A 10 -15.48 7.06 0.71
CA PHE A 10 -14.40 6.36 1.40
C PHE A 10 -14.88 5.76 2.73
N THR A 11 -16.02 5.07 2.69
CA THR A 11 -16.56 4.32 3.83
C THR A 11 -16.04 2.88 3.86
N THR A 12 -16.00 2.26 5.03
CA THR A 12 -15.46 0.90 5.21
C THR A 12 -16.17 -0.15 4.35
N GLY A 13 -17.46 0.03 4.06
CA GLY A 13 -18.22 -0.87 3.18
C GLY A 13 -17.86 -0.78 1.69
N LEU A 14 -17.12 0.26 1.28
CA LEU A 14 -16.65 0.45 -0.10
C LEU A 14 -15.14 0.20 -0.26
N LEU A 15 -14.43 -0.08 0.83
CA LEU A 15 -12.99 -0.36 0.81
C LEU A 15 -12.74 -1.87 0.83
N GLN A 16 -11.87 -2.33 -0.06
CA GLN A 16 -11.37 -3.70 -0.06
C GLN A 16 -9.96 -3.73 0.52
N VAL A 17 -9.74 -4.65 1.46
CA VAL A 17 -8.43 -4.89 2.04
C VAL A 17 -7.74 -5.97 1.21
N GLU A 18 -6.67 -5.59 0.54
CA GLU A 18 -5.83 -6.51 -0.23
C GLU A 18 -4.46 -6.67 0.43
N ARG A 19 -3.98 -7.91 0.49
CA ARG A 19 -2.62 -8.18 0.95
C ARG A 19 -1.64 -7.94 -0.19
N VAL A 20 -0.73 -6.99 -0.01
CA VAL A 20 0.43 -6.83 -0.90
C VAL A 20 1.49 -7.87 -0.56
N THR A 21 1.91 -8.64 -1.54
CA THR A 21 2.98 -9.64 -1.42
C THR A 21 4.03 -9.41 -2.50
N TRP A 22 5.12 -10.19 -2.46
CA TRP A 22 6.11 -10.15 -3.54
C TRP A 22 5.58 -10.61 -4.90
N GLN A 23 4.43 -11.29 -4.94
CA GLN A 23 3.77 -11.73 -6.16
C GLN A 23 2.78 -10.69 -6.71
N SER A 24 2.48 -9.62 -5.97
CA SER A 24 1.65 -8.51 -6.45
C SER A 24 2.31 -7.85 -7.68
N PRO A 25 1.51 -7.20 -8.56
CA PRO A 25 2.07 -6.48 -9.69
C PRO A 25 3.14 -5.47 -9.28
N CYS A 26 4.20 -5.37 -10.08
CA CYS A 26 5.35 -4.50 -9.77
C CYS A 26 4.91 -3.05 -9.51
N GLU A 27 3.92 -2.55 -10.24
CA GLU A 27 3.37 -1.20 -10.06
C GLU A 27 2.81 -0.97 -8.65
N ILE A 28 2.14 -1.97 -8.05
CA ILE A 28 1.65 -1.86 -6.68
C ILE A 28 2.82 -1.79 -5.70
N ALA A 29 3.82 -2.66 -5.87
CA ALA A 29 5.02 -2.65 -5.04
C ALA A 29 5.81 -1.33 -5.16
N GLN A 30 5.87 -0.75 -6.36
CA GLN A 30 6.47 0.55 -6.61
C GLN A 30 5.71 1.67 -5.89
N ARG A 31 4.38 1.74 -6.02
CA ARG A 31 3.56 2.73 -5.29
C ARG A 31 3.74 2.60 -3.78
N VAL A 32 3.73 1.39 -3.23
CA VAL A 32 4.02 1.16 -1.80
C VAL A 32 5.40 1.70 -1.42
N SER A 33 6.41 1.48 -2.26
CA SER A 33 7.76 2.00 -2.01
C SER A 33 7.86 3.53 -2.10
N GLU A 34 7.11 4.17 -3.00
CA GLU A 34 7.12 5.63 -3.20
C GLU A 34 6.35 6.36 -2.10
N TYR A 35 5.21 5.80 -1.66
CA TYR A 35 4.34 6.40 -0.65
C TYR A 35 4.70 6.01 0.80
N GLU A 36 5.81 5.30 1.01
CA GLU A 36 6.33 4.98 2.35
C GLU A 36 6.78 6.26 3.08
N ALA A 37 5.93 6.74 3.99
CA ALA A 37 6.12 8.02 4.68
C ALA A 37 6.93 7.93 5.99
N VAL A 38 7.12 6.73 6.55
CA VAL A 38 7.76 6.55 7.87
C VAL A 38 9.22 6.07 7.72
N HIS A 39 9.44 4.97 7.00
CA HIS A 39 10.76 4.37 6.88
C HIS A 39 11.14 4.13 5.42
N ARG A 40 11.79 5.13 4.82
CA ARG A 40 12.25 5.11 3.43
C ARG A 40 12.88 3.76 3.04
N ILE A 41 12.36 3.18 1.95
CA ILE A 41 12.92 1.98 1.33
C ILE A 41 14.19 2.37 0.57
N ARG A 42 15.31 1.71 0.90
CA ARG A 42 16.64 2.06 0.36
C ARG A 42 17.01 1.29 -0.90
N TYR A 43 16.47 0.08 -1.06
CA TYR A 43 16.79 -0.83 -2.16
C TYR A 43 15.70 -1.91 -2.31
N TRP A 44 15.59 -2.52 -3.49
CA TRP A 44 14.53 -3.49 -3.82
C TRP A 44 14.51 -4.72 -2.88
N ALA A 45 15.67 -5.12 -2.36
CA ALA A 45 15.76 -6.21 -1.39
C ALA A 45 15.15 -5.88 -0.02
N ASP A 46 15.05 -4.59 0.37
CA ASP A 46 14.35 -4.17 1.59
C ASP A 46 12.84 -4.34 1.42
N LEU A 47 12.30 -3.84 0.31
CA LEU A 47 10.89 -4.02 -0.04
C LEU A 47 10.52 -5.51 -0.11
N LYS A 48 11.36 -6.34 -0.75
CA LYS A 48 11.15 -7.80 -0.80
C LYS A 48 11.09 -8.44 0.59
N ARG A 49 11.89 -7.96 1.54
CA ARG A 49 11.87 -8.46 2.92
C ARG A 49 10.59 -8.05 3.65
N ARG A 50 10.09 -6.84 3.41
CA ARG A 50 8.84 -6.34 3.99
C ARG A 50 7.60 -7.05 3.44
N LEU A 51 7.63 -7.44 2.16
CA LEU A 51 6.55 -8.20 1.51
C LEU A 51 6.77 -9.73 1.57
N GLY A 52 7.78 -10.16 2.31
CA GLY A 52 8.24 -11.54 2.39
C GLY A 52 7.60 -12.33 3.53
N PRO A 53 8.07 -13.57 3.77
CA PRO A 53 7.57 -14.39 4.86
C PRO A 53 7.82 -13.74 6.23
N TYR A 54 6.95 -14.04 7.20
CA TYR A 54 6.98 -13.49 8.56
C TYR A 54 6.74 -11.97 8.65
N ARG A 55 6.05 -11.39 7.66
CA ARG A 55 5.56 -10.02 7.59
C ARG A 55 4.15 -9.95 7.00
#